data_AF-A0A2V3J109-F1
#
_entry.id   AF-A0A2V3J109-F1
#
_cell.length_a   1.000
_cell.length_b   1.000
_cell.length_c   1.000
_cell.angle_alpha   90.00
_cell.angle_beta   90.00
_cell.angle_gamma   90.00
#
_symmetry.space_group_name_H-M   'P 1'
#
loop_
_entity.id
_entity.type
_entity.pdbx_description
1 polymer ?
#
loop_
_entity_poly.entity_id
_entity_poly.type
_entity_poly.pdbx_seq_one_letter_code
_entity_poly.pdbx_strand_id
1 'polypeptide(L)'
;MSSSPIRALRVSASLAAYRLVHLFIKVGTQLRKRLASIQGQLNTEKRRTGMSQRNDTTRVPKKRAAQGKEKKKELSSKGKELANKVDELTTKNSELTELSDRVYRSIFIGRYCDIYAEVRSMSLSALGGWIMMFPDQFLDETDNKYIR
;
A
#
# COMPACT_ATOMS: atom_id res chain seq x y z
N MET A 1 20.49 -0.76 -19.66
CA MET A 1 21.64 -0.32 -18.84
C MET A 1 22.06 -1.35 -17.79
N SER A 2 21.15 -1.94 -17.00
CA SER A 2 21.52 -2.98 -16.01
C SER A 2 21.95 -4.33 -16.60
N SER A 3 21.72 -4.58 -17.89
CA SER A 3 22.19 -5.75 -18.64
C SER A 3 23.53 -5.54 -19.35
N SER A 4 24.18 -4.37 -19.16
CA SER A 4 25.46 -4.07 -19.81
C SER A 4 26.55 -5.07 -19.41
N PRO A 5 27.47 -5.46 -20.32
CA PRO A 5 28.64 -6.25 -19.93
C PRO A 5 29.57 -5.48 -18.98
N ILE A 6 29.45 -4.15 -18.88
CA ILE A 6 30.31 -3.31 -18.05
C ILE A 6 29.87 -3.40 -16.58
N ARG A 7 30.78 -3.86 -15.71
CA ARG A 7 30.54 -4.01 -14.26
C ARG A 7 30.07 -2.71 -13.61
N ALA A 8 30.74 -1.59 -13.88
CA ALA A 8 30.41 -0.31 -13.27
C ALA A 8 28.98 0.14 -13.57
N LEU A 9 28.52 -0.04 -14.82
CA LEU A 9 27.15 0.27 -15.23
C LEU A 9 26.13 -0.68 -14.60
N ARG A 10 26.48 -1.95 -14.42
CA ARG A 10 25.64 -2.92 -13.72
C ARG A 10 25.43 -2.55 -12.26
N VAL A 11 26.52 -2.26 -11.55
CA VAL A 11 26.49 -1.89 -10.13
C VAL A 11 25.66 -0.62 -9.94
N SER A 12 25.97 0.44 -10.70
CA SER A 12 25.29 1.72 -10.56
C SER A 12 23.80 1.64 -10.91
N ALA A 13 23.45 0.99 -12.03
CA ALA A 13 22.05 0.84 -12.44
C ALA A 13 21.25 -0.01 -11.43
N SER A 14 21.83 -1.11 -10.92
CA SER A 14 21.17 -1.96 -9.94
C SER A 14 20.96 -1.22 -8.62
N LEU A 15 21.98 -0.49 -8.15
CA LEU A 15 21.88 0.33 -6.94
C LEU A 15 20.79 1.42 -7.08
N ALA A 16 20.77 2.15 -8.19
CA ALA A 16 19.77 3.19 -8.43
C ALA A 16 18.34 2.61 -8.43
N ALA A 17 18.15 1.47 -9.08
CA ALA A 17 16.88 0.76 -9.08
C ALA A 17 16.45 0.29 -7.69
N TYR A 18 17.37 -0.27 -6.90
CA TYR A 18 17.05 -0.71 -5.55
C TYR A 18 16.68 0.45 -4.63
N ARG A 19 17.35 1.59 -4.80
CA ARG A 19 16.98 2.83 -4.10
C ARG A 19 15.61 3.34 -4.53
N LEU A 20 15.26 3.26 -5.81
CA LEU A 20 13.90 3.60 -6.30
C LEU A 20 12.82 2.73 -5.65
N VAL A 21 12.99 1.41 -5.67
CA VAL A 21 12.04 0.48 -5.03
C VAL A 21 11.92 0.76 -3.53
N HIS A 22 13.05 0.99 -2.85
CA HIS A 22 13.08 1.35 -1.45
C HIS A 22 12.27 2.64 -1.17
N LEU A 23 12.43 3.66 -2.01
CA LEU A 23 11.67 4.91 -1.88
C LEU A 23 10.16 4.70 -2.12
N PHE A 24 9.78 3.90 -3.12
CA PHE A 24 8.37 3.58 -3.37
C PHE A 24 7.73 2.88 -2.17
N ILE A 25 8.41 1.89 -1.58
CA ILE A 25 7.94 1.20 -0.38
C ILE A 25 7.82 2.17 0.80
N LYS A 26 8.83 3.02 1.01
CA LYS A 26 8.83 4.01 2.09
C LYS A 26 7.68 5.01 1.96
N VAL A 27 7.42 5.52 0.76
CA VAL A 27 6.29 6.43 0.51
C VAL A 27 4.96 5.68 0.64
N GLY A 28 4.84 4.48 0.07
CA GLY A 28 3.63 3.66 0.16
C GLY A 28 3.24 3.34 1.61
N THR A 29 4.19 2.94 2.45
CA THR A 29 3.94 2.71 3.89
C THR A 29 3.51 3.98 4.62
N GLN A 30 4.06 5.15 4.27
CA GLN A 30 3.59 6.43 4.81
C GLN A 30 2.18 6.78 4.35
N LEU A 31 1.83 6.54 3.08
CA LEU A 31 0.48 6.74 2.57
C LEU A 31 -0.53 5.84 3.27
N ARG A 32 -0.19 4.57 3.52
CA ARG A 32 -1.05 3.64 4.29
C ARG A 32 -1.33 4.14 5.71
N LYS A 33 -0.31 4.66 6.40
CA LYS A 33 -0.49 5.28 7.74
C LYS A 33 -1.44 6.49 7.67
N ARG A 34 -1.30 7.33 6.65
CA ARG A 34 -2.20 8.49 6.42
C ARG A 34 -3.62 8.04 6.10
N LEU A 35 -3.79 7.02 5.27
CA LEU A 35 -5.08 6.42 4.91
C LEU A 35 -5.78 5.91 6.17
N ALA A 36 -5.10 5.12 7.01
CA ALA A 36 -5.67 4.61 8.26
C ALA A 36 -6.17 5.75 9.18
N SER A 37 -5.42 6.85 9.27
CA SER A 37 -5.84 8.05 10.02
C SER A 37 -7.09 8.71 9.42
N ILE A 38 -7.12 8.92 8.11
CA ILE A 38 -8.25 9.57 7.42
C ILE A 38 -9.49 8.68 7.48
N GLN A 39 -9.34 7.36 7.35
CA GLN A 39 -10.42 6.40 7.49
C GLN A 39 -11.04 6.44 8.89
N GLY A 40 -10.21 6.57 9.93
CA GLY A 40 -10.67 6.77 11.31
C GLY A 40 -11.48 8.07 11.47
N GLN A 41 -11.04 9.16 10.84
CA GLN A 41 -11.76 10.43 10.84
C GLN A 41 -13.10 10.32 10.11
N LEU A 42 -13.12 9.68 8.94
CA LEU A 42 -14.34 9.44 8.16
C LEU A 42 -15.35 8.61 8.96
N ASN A 43 -14.90 7.56 9.65
CA ASN A 43 -15.76 6.73 10.49
C ASN A 43 -16.32 7.51 11.69
N THR A 44 -15.51 8.39 12.29
CA THR A 44 -15.97 9.27 13.38
C THR A 44 -17.00 10.27 12.89
N GLU A 45 -16.80 10.84 11.70
CA GLU A 45 -17.76 11.75 11.08
C GLU A 45 -19.08 11.02 10.77
N LYS A 46 -19.03 9.82 10.17
CA LYS A 46 -20.21 8.97 9.93
C LYS A 46 -20.98 8.66 11.22
N ARG A 47 -20.29 8.45 12.34
CA ARG A 47 -20.92 8.27 13.67
C ARG A 47 -21.59 9.54 14.16
N ARG A 48 -20.95 10.71 14.01
CA ARG A 48 -21.52 12.01 14.38
C ARG A 48 -22.77 12.38 13.59
N THR A 49 -22.80 12.10 12.28
CA THR A 49 -23.98 12.33 11.44
C THR A 49 -25.09 11.29 11.68
N GLY A 50 -24.83 10.26 12.49
CA GLY A 50 -25.76 9.17 12.78
C GLY A 50 -26.06 8.29 11.57
N MET A 51 -25.04 8.06 10.72
CA MET A 51 -25.01 7.09 9.62
C MET A 51 -24.44 5.73 10.05
N SER A 52 -23.98 5.58 11.30
CA SER A 52 -23.51 4.29 11.81
C SER A 52 -24.67 3.29 11.77
N GLN A 53 -24.56 2.23 10.96
CA GLN A 53 -25.49 1.12 11.01
C GLN A 53 -25.50 0.58 12.44
N ARG A 54 -26.65 0.75 13.09
CA ARG A 54 -26.96 0.14 14.36
C ARG A 54 -27.24 -1.34 14.04
N ASN A 55 -26.19 -2.15 13.97
CA ASN A 55 -26.35 -3.61 14.02
C ASN A 55 -26.73 -3.95 15.46
N ASP A 56 -27.99 -3.70 15.80
CA ASP A 56 -28.62 -4.10 17.05
C ASP A 56 -29.49 -5.32 16.74
N THR A 57 -28.86 -6.50 16.65
CA THR A 57 -29.55 -7.79 16.49
C THR A 57 -30.31 -8.22 17.74
N THR A 58 -30.50 -7.36 18.76
CA THR A 58 -31.25 -7.74 19.97
C THR A 58 -31.94 -6.55 20.62
N ARG A 59 -32.96 -5.97 19.97
CA ARG A 59 -33.96 -5.19 20.72
C ARG A 59 -35.36 -5.25 20.12
N VAL A 60 -36.22 -5.94 20.88
CA VAL A 60 -37.67 -6.12 20.71
C VAL A 60 -38.36 -4.80 20.31
N PRO A 61 -39.28 -4.80 19.32
CA PRO A 61 -39.87 -3.58 18.77
C PRO A 61 -41.05 -3.09 19.63
N LYS A 62 -40.97 -1.88 20.18
CA LYS A 62 -42.14 -1.16 20.70
C LYS A 62 -42.56 -0.09 19.69
N LYS A 63 -43.62 -0.40 18.93
CA LYS A 63 -44.32 0.48 17.99
C LYS A 63 -44.60 1.86 18.61
N ARG A 64 -44.16 2.94 17.96
CA ARG A 64 -44.95 4.17 17.78
C ARG A 64 -44.66 4.77 16.41
N ALA A 65 -45.75 5.04 15.69
CA ALA A 65 -45.77 5.64 14.38
C ALA A 65 -45.22 7.07 14.42
N ALA A 66 -44.36 7.40 13.45
CA ALA A 66 -44.14 8.76 12.99
C ALA A 66 -43.72 8.68 11.52
N GLN A 67 -44.67 8.98 10.64
CA GLN A 67 -44.41 9.36 9.26
C GLN A 67 -43.42 10.53 9.27
N GLY A 68 -42.25 10.34 8.66
CA GLY A 68 -41.24 11.39 8.55
C GLY A 68 -40.22 10.98 7.51
N LYS A 69 -40.36 11.53 6.31
CA LYS A 69 -39.44 11.50 5.16
C LYS A 69 -38.13 10.74 5.43
N GLU A 70 -37.95 9.62 4.74
CA GLU A 70 -36.63 8.99 4.53
C GLU A 70 -35.72 9.96 3.77
N LYS A 71 -35.26 11.01 4.44
CA LYS A 71 -34.10 11.77 3.97
C LYS A 71 -32.94 10.81 4.11
N LYS A 72 -32.50 10.22 2.99
CA LYS A 72 -31.16 9.63 2.86
C LYS A 72 -30.20 10.55 3.61
N LYS A 73 -29.68 10.10 4.76
CA LYS A 73 -28.66 10.85 5.49
C LYS A 73 -27.42 10.84 4.60
N GLU A 74 -27.28 11.88 3.80
CA GLU A 74 -26.07 12.08 3.03
C GLU A 74 -24.90 12.43 3.95
N LEU A 75 -23.69 12.04 3.55
CA LEU A 75 -22.50 12.50 4.24
C LEU A 75 -22.47 14.03 4.25
N SER A 76 -22.08 14.59 5.39
CA SER A 76 -21.68 16.00 5.51
C SER A 76 -20.67 16.35 4.39
N SER A 77 -20.64 17.60 3.94
CA SER A 77 -19.67 18.08 2.93
C SER A 77 -18.23 17.66 3.28
N LYS A 78 -17.84 17.77 4.56
CA LYS A 78 -16.56 17.29 5.08
C LYS A 78 -16.37 15.77 4.96
N GLY A 79 -17.44 15.00 5.14
CA GLY A 79 -17.42 13.55 4.98
C GLY A 79 -17.24 13.11 3.52
N LYS A 80 -17.84 13.84 2.58
CA LYS A 80 -17.65 13.62 1.14
C LYS A 80 -16.19 13.92 0.72
N GLU A 81 -15.61 15.00 1.21
CA GLU A 81 -14.19 15.33 0.98
C GLU A 81 -13.23 14.27 1.53
N LEU A 82 -13.47 13.80 2.77
CA LEU A 82 -12.65 12.74 3.36
C LEU A 82 -12.76 11.44 2.58
N ALA A 83 -13.96 11.07 2.09
CA ALA A 83 -14.14 9.89 1.26
C ALA A 83 -13.36 10.00 -0.06
N ASN A 84 -13.49 11.12 -0.78
CA ASN A 84 -12.72 11.35 -2.01
C ASN A 84 -11.21 11.26 -1.77
N LYS A 85 -10.73 11.77 -0.63
CA LYS A 85 -9.31 11.71 -0.27
C LYS A 85 -8.85 10.30 0.07
N VAL A 86 -9.70 9.47 0.66
CA VAL A 86 -9.41 8.04 0.87
C VAL A 86 -9.26 7.34 -0.47
N ASP A 87 -10.19 7.56 -1.40
CA ASP A 87 -10.15 6.93 -2.72
C ASP A 87 -8.88 7.34 -3.49
N GLU A 88 -8.55 8.64 -3.50
CA GLU A 88 -7.35 9.17 -4.15
C GLU A 88 -6.06 8.56 -3.57
N LEU A 89 -5.93 8.51 -2.25
CA LEU A 89 -4.76 7.95 -1.59
C LEU A 89 -4.65 6.43 -1.77
N THR A 90 -5.78 5.74 -1.86
CA THR A 90 -5.84 4.30 -2.13
C THR A 90 -5.31 4.01 -3.52
N THR A 91 -5.76 4.74 -4.54
CA THR A 91 -5.29 4.61 -5.92
C THR A 91 -3.80 4.89 -6.03
N LYS A 92 -3.31 6.01 -5.45
CA LYS A 92 -1.88 6.34 -5.44
C LYS A 92 -1.02 5.27 -4.75
N ASN A 93 -1.53 4.67 -3.66
CA ASN A 93 -0.83 3.59 -2.98
C ASN A 93 -0.80 2.30 -3.81
N SER A 94 -1.87 2.00 -4.55
CA SER A 94 -1.91 0.88 -5.51
C SER A 94 -0.87 1.07 -6.62
N GLU A 95 -0.86 2.24 -7.26
CA GLU A 95 0.09 2.59 -8.32
C GLU A 95 1.54 2.47 -7.86
N LEU A 96 1.86 2.95 -6.65
CA LEU A 96 3.20 2.81 -6.06
C LEU A 96 3.58 1.34 -5.83
N THR A 97 2.63 0.52 -5.41
CA THR A 97 2.84 -0.92 -5.16
C THR A 97 3.10 -1.66 -6.47
N GLU A 98 2.38 -1.31 -7.54
CA GLU A 98 2.64 -1.87 -8.87
C GLU A 98 3.97 -1.40 -9.46
N LEU A 99 4.31 -0.11 -9.29
CA LEU A 99 5.60 0.43 -9.75
C LEU A 99 6.76 -0.25 -9.02
N SER A 100 6.65 -0.47 -7.71
CA SER A 100 7.66 -1.20 -6.95
C SER A 100 7.81 -2.64 -7.44
N ASP A 101 6.70 -3.35 -7.70
CA ASP A 101 6.73 -4.72 -8.24
C ASP A 101 7.35 -4.78 -9.65
N ARG A 102 6.96 -3.86 -10.55
CA ARG A 102 7.52 -3.80 -11.92
C ARG A 102 9.04 -3.56 -11.91
N VAL A 103 9.51 -2.59 -11.13
CA VAL A 103 10.95 -2.29 -11.03
C VAL A 103 11.70 -3.43 -10.33
N TYR A 104 11.09 -4.02 -9.30
CA TYR A 104 11.61 -5.22 -8.64
C TYR A 104 11.79 -6.36 -9.63
N ARG A 105 10.75 -6.81 -10.32
CA ARG A 105 10.82 -7.96 -11.24
C ARG A 105 11.78 -7.73 -12.40
N SER A 106 11.79 -6.52 -12.97
CA SER A 106 12.64 -6.20 -14.13
C SER A 106 14.13 -6.20 -13.82
N ILE A 107 14.53 -5.94 -12.57
CA ILE A 107 15.94 -5.76 -12.20
C ILE A 107 16.40 -6.83 -11.22
N PHE A 108 15.65 -7.10 -10.16
CA PHE A 108 16.04 -8.07 -9.12
C PHE A 108 16.24 -9.48 -9.69
N ILE A 109 15.27 -10.00 -10.46
CA ILE A 109 15.33 -11.37 -11.02
C ILE A 109 16.57 -11.57 -11.89
N GLY A 110 16.98 -10.56 -12.63
CA GLY A 110 18.17 -10.64 -13.47
C GLY A 110 19.48 -10.48 -12.72
N ARG A 111 19.48 -9.98 -11.48
CA ARG A 111 20.69 -9.53 -10.75
C ARG A 111 20.98 -10.31 -9.46
N TYR A 112 19.99 -10.96 -8.85
CA TYR A 112 20.24 -11.76 -7.64
C TYR A 112 21.21 -12.93 -7.89
N CYS A 113 21.23 -13.46 -9.12
CA CYS A 113 22.19 -14.45 -9.63
C CYS A 113 23.27 -13.86 -10.55
N ASP A 114 23.63 -12.58 -10.40
CA ASP A 114 24.68 -11.96 -11.23
C ASP A 114 26.02 -12.69 -11.09
N ILE A 115 26.88 -12.62 -12.12
CA ILE A 115 28.24 -13.16 -12.09
C ILE A 115 29.11 -12.50 -11.00
N TYR A 116 28.87 -11.22 -10.70
CA TYR A 116 29.64 -10.48 -9.71
C TYR A 116 29.05 -10.62 -8.31
N ALA A 117 29.85 -11.12 -7.36
CA ALA A 117 29.43 -11.34 -5.97
C ALA A 117 28.90 -10.08 -5.27
N GLU A 118 29.51 -8.91 -5.57
CA GLU A 118 29.07 -7.62 -5.06
C GLU A 118 27.61 -7.31 -5.45
N VAL A 119 27.24 -7.54 -6.71
CA VAL A 119 25.87 -7.30 -7.21
C VAL A 119 24.87 -8.25 -6.53
N ARG A 120 25.25 -9.51 -6.34
CA ARG A 120 24.43 -10.48 -5.60
C ARG A 120 24.20 -10.04 -4.16
N SER A 121 25.28 -9.66 -3.46
CA SER A 121 25.20 -9.18 -2.08
C SER A 121 24.32 -7.93 -1.94
N MET A 122 24.41 -6.97 -2.87
CA MET A 122 23.54 -5.80 -2.90
C MET A 122 22.07 -6.20 -3.10
N SER A 123 21.81 -7.15 -4.00
CA SER A 123 20.46 -7.63 -4.28
C SER A 123 19.83 -8.24 -3.03
N LEU A 124 20.52 -9.18 -2.39
CA LEU A 124 20.04 -9.85 -1.18
C LEU A 124 19.83 -8.86 -0.02
N SER A 125 20.76 -7.92 0.16
CA SER A 125 20.63 -6.87 1.19
C SER A 125 19.41 -5.97 0.94
N ALA A 126 19.15 -5.60 -0.31
CA ALA A 126 17.98 -4.80 -0.68
C ALA A 126 16.68 -5.58 -0.42
N LEU A 127 16.61 -6.86 -0.82
CA LEU A 127 15.46 -7.72 -0.59
C LEU A 127 15.15 -7.85 0.91
N GLY A 128 16.16 -8.15 1.73
CA GLY A 128 15.99 -8.22 3.19
C GLY A 128 15.44 -6.92 3.78
N GLY A 129 15.95 -5.78 3.32
CA GLY A 129 15.43 -4.47 3.72
C GLY A 129 13.96 -4.24 3.32
N TRP A 130 13.55 -4.69 2.13
CA TRP A 130 12.16 -4.57 1.68
C TRP A 130 11.21 -5.48 2.46
N ILE A 131 11.60 -6.73 2.71
CA ILE A 131 10.84 -7.68 3.54
C ILE A 131 10.58 -7.11 4.93
N MET A 132 11.61 -6.51 5.56
CA MET A 132 11.44 -5.91 6.89
C MET A 132 10.51 -4.69 6.90
N MET A 133 10.48 -3.90 5.82
CA MET A 133 9.66 -2.68 5.74
C MET A 133 8.23 -2.94 5.29
N PHE A 134 8.03 -3.92 4.41
CA PHE A 134 6.72 -4.22 3.85
C PHE A 134 6.55 -5.72 3.61
N PRO A 135 6.39 -6.50 4.70
CA PRO A 135 6.35 -7.95 4.63
C PRO A 135 5.19 -8.44 3.75
N ASP A 136 4.01 -7.83 3.86
CA ASP A 136 2.81 -8.22 3.13
C ASP A 136 2.97 -8.25 1.60
N GLN A 137 3.93 -7.52 1.03
CA GLN A 137 4.18 -7.51 -0.42
C GLN A 137 5.29 -8.49 -0.85
N PHE A 138 6.25 -8.79 0.02
CA PHE A 138 7.50 -9.50 -0.34
C PHE A 138 7.66 -10.87 0.34
N LEU A 139 6.75 -11.28 1.23
CA LEU A 139 6.74 -12.60 1.89
C LEU A 139 5.78 -13.61 1.25
N ASP A 140 5.17 -13.27 0.11
CA ASP A 140 4.33 -14.21 -0.63
C ASP A 140 5.17 -15.39 -1.17
N GLU A 141 4.55 -16.56 -1.37
CA GLU A 141 5.21 -17.81 -1.81
C GLU A 141 6.09 -17.62 -3.06
N THR A 142 5.76 -16.63 -3.89
CA THR A 142 6.49 -16.30 -5.12
C THR A 142 7.89 -15.73 -4.84
N ASP A 143 8.09 -15.03 -3.72
CA ASP A 143 9.36 -14.36 -3.38
C ASP A 143 10.22 -15.18 -2.41
N ASN A 144 9.61 -16.07 -1.61
CA ASN A 144 10.36 -17.00 -0.74
C ASN A 144 11.33 -17.91 -1.50
N LYS A 145 11.08 -18.17 -2.79
CA LYS A 145 11.98 -18.97 -3.64
C LYS A 145 13.37 -18.34 -3.85
N TYR A 146 13.52 -17.03 -3.60
CA TYR A 146 14.79 -16.32 -3.76
C TYR A 146 15.67 -16.30 -2.50
N ILE A 147 15.13 -16.78 -1.37
CA ILE A 147 15.81 -16.82 -0.07
C ILE A 147 16.37 -18.23 0.22
N ARG A 148 15.92 -19.24 -0.54
CA ARG A 148 16.29 -20.64 -0.34
C ARG A 148 17.68 -20.98 -0.88
#